data_AF-A0A257A2J0-F1
#
_entry.id   AF-A0A257A2J0-F1
#
_cell.length_a   1.000
_cell.length_b   1.000
_cell.length_c   1.000
_cell.angle_alpha   90.00
_cell.angle_beta   90.00
_cell.angle_gamma   90.00
#
_symmetry.space_group_name_H-M   'P 1'
#
loop_
_entity.id
_entity.type
_entity.pdbx_description
1 polymer ?
#
loop_
_entity_poly.entity_id
_entity_poly.type
_entity_poly.pdbx_seq_one_letter_code
_entity_poly.pdbx_strand_id
1 'polypeptide(L)'
;MGVPKKFGNEMLIADAWHHRSDALTSIAVAIGIFMAPFGYGWIDPLLGIAIALVIIYTGYDIGRHAGDRLLGIKFPEDEKRLEEIVKNIEGVKGVHGILFHDYGTEKVVSFHLEVEKDLTVEEAHKLADKVEEKVRNFSYIPVVHIEPKEGKNEEVERVIESILEKNKDVISFHDLHILTLADGKEIKMHLVVDKKMSVEKTHEIWEEIKKEVKKSLNYKTSIHFDPCGGNCVVCSIKCSARGK
;
A
#
# COMPACT_ATOMS: atom_id res chain seq x y z
N MET A 1 24.74 28.77 -7.46
CA MET A 1 23.77 29.68 -8.12
C MET A 1 22.42 28.98 -8.18
N GLY A 2 21.43 29.50 -7.46
CA GLY A 2 20.10 28.91 -7.32
C GLY A 2 19.20 29.26 -8.50
N VAL A 3 18.40 28.29 -8.95
CA VAL A 3 17.39 28.48 -10.00
C VAL A 3 16.00 28.26 -9.37
N PRO A 4 14.97 29.08 -9.71
CA PRO A 4 13.75 29.23 -8.91
C PRO A 4 12.74 28.09 -9.13
N LYS A 5 12.15 27.61 -8.02
CA LYS A 5 11.05 26.61 -7.94
C LYS A 5 9.68 27.11 -8.44
N LYS A 6 9.58 27.76 -9.61
CA LYS A 6 8.31 28.37 -10.04
C LYS A 6 7.69 27.94 -11.36
N PHE A 7 8.20 26.91 -12.03
CA PHE A 7 7.45 26.28 -13.13
C PHE A 7 7.47 24.76 -12.97
N GLY A 8 6.27 24.19 -12.81
CA GLY A 8 6.03 22.76 -12.72
C GLY A 8 6.29 22.09 -14.07
N ASN A 9 7.56 21.85 -14.36
CA ASN A 9 7.96 21.07 -15.51
C ASN A 9 9.03 20.10 -15.02
N GLU A 10 8.60 18.99 -14.40
CA GLU A 10 9.46 17.85 -14.08
C GLU A 10 10.30 17.44 -15.30
N MET A 11 9.75 17.62 -16.50
CA MET A 11 10.45 17.43 -17.77
C MET A 11 11.69 18.34 -17.91
N LEU A 12 11.62 19.63 -17.52
CA LEU A 12 12.79 20.53 -17.54
C LEU A 12 13.82 20.19 -16.46
N ILE A 13 13.38 19.68 -15.32
CA ILE A 13 14.28 19.24 -14.24
C ILE A 13 15.00 17.95 -14.65
N ALA A 14 14.28 17.02 -15.27
CA ALA A 14 14.85 15.79 -15.83
C ALA A 14 15.87 16.11 -16.94
N ASP A 15 15.54 17.02 -17.85
CA ASP A 15 16.42 17.44 -18.95
C ASP A 15 17.70 18.11 -18.43
N ALA A 16 17.58 18.95 -17.40
CA ALA A 16 18.74 19.54 -16.72
C ALA A 16 19.62 18.49 -16.00
N TRP A 17 19.04 17.41 -15.49
CA TRP A 17 19.81 16.30 -14.90
C TRP A 17 20.53 15.46 -15.96
N HIS A 18 19.89 15.20 -17.10
CA HIS A 18 20.49 14.51 -18.23
C HIS A 18 21.73 15.25 -18.73
N HIS A 19 21.63 16.55 -18.97
CA HIS A 19 22.78 17.37 -19.39
C HIS A 19 23.93 17.41 -18.37
N ARG A 20 23.63 17.35 -17.06
CA ARG A 20 24.67 17.29 -16.02
C ARG A 20 25.41 15.96 -16.03
N SER A 21 24.68 14.86 -16.21
CA SER A 21 25.27 13.53 -16.31
C SER A 21 26.23 13.44 -17.50
N ASP A 22 25.81 13.95 -18.66
CA ASP A 22 26.62 13.97 -19.89
C ASP A 22 27.86 14.85 -19.79
N ALA A 23 27.77 15.99 -19.09
CA ALA A 23 28.92 16.84 -18.83
C ALA A 23 29.94 16.15 -17.90
N LEU A 24 29.47 15.45 -16.86
CA LEU A 24 30.32 14.74 -15.91
C LEU A 24 31.05 13.55 -16.55
N THR A 25 30.35 12.77 -17.39
CA THR A 25 30.95 11.67 -18.14
C THR A 25 32.01 12.18 -19.12
N SER A 26 31.74 13.30 -19.82
CA SER A 26 32.70 13.92 -20.73
C SER A 26 33.98 14.40 -20.02
N ILE A 27 33.84 14.99 -18.83
CA ILE A 27 35.00 15.42 -18.00
C ILE A 27 35.81 14.20 -17.54
N ALA A 28 35.15 13.13 -17.12
CA ALA A 28 35.84 11.91 -16.68
C ALA A 28 36.66 11.28 -17.82
N VAL A 29 36.10 11.18 -19.03
CA VAL A 29 36.82 10.69 -20.22
C VAL A 29 38.01 11.60 -20.56
N ALA A 30 37.83 12.92 -20.50
CA ALA A 30 38.92 13.87 -20.75
C ALA A 30 40.08 13.71 -19.76
N ILE A 31 39.79 13.47 -18.48
CA ILE A 31 40.81 13.19 -17.45
C ILE A 31 41.55 11.88 -17.76
N GLY A 32 40.82 10.82 -18.14
CA GLY A 32 41.42 9.53 -18.52
C GLY A 32 42.42 9.66 -19.66
N ILE A 33 42.02 10.35 -20.74
CA ILE A 33 42.87 10.60 -21.91
C ILE A 33 44.09 11.46 -21.54
N PHE A 34 43.88 12.53 -20.76
CA PHE A 34 44.97 13.43 -20.36
C PHE A 34 46.03 12.74 -19.49
N MET A 35 45.62 11.81 -18.64
CA MET A 35 46.50 11.08 -17.72
C MET A 35 47.30 9.95 -18.39
N ALA A 36 46.86 9.45 -19.55
CA ALA A 36 47.48 8.31 -20.22
C ALA A 36 48.96 8.52 -20.63
N PRO A 37 49.38 9.67 -21.20
CA PRO A 37 50.78 9.93 -21.53
C PRO A 37 51.72 10.00 -20.33
N PHE A 38 51.19 10.26 -19.13
CA PHE A 38 51.98 10.37 -17.89
C PHE A 38 52.21 9.02 -17.19
N GLY A 39 51.86 7.90 -17.84
CA GLY A 39 52.00 6.55 -17.28
C GLY A 39 50.83 6.10 -16.40
N TYR A 40 49.78 6.92 -16.28
CA TYR A 40 48.56 6.61 -15.51
C TYR A 40 47.43 6.05 -16.38
N GLY A 41 47.75 5.28 -17.42
CA GLY A 41 46.74 4.71 -18.34
C GLY A 41 45.70 3.79 -17.68
N TRP A 42 45.97 3.29 -16.47
CA TRP A 42 45.01 2.50 -15.67
C TRP A 42 43.85 3.33 -15.10
N ILE A 43 43.96 4.67 -15.09
CA ILE A 43 42.88 5.56 -14.64
C ILE A 43 41.69 5.48 -15.61
N ASP A 44 41.94 5.35 -16.90
CA ASP A 44 40.89 5.28 -17.94
C ASP A 44 39.92 4.09 -17.73
N PRO A 45 40.36 2.82 -17.60
CA PRO A 45 39.44 1.71 -17.32
C PRO A 45 38.77 1.83 -15.94
N LEU A 46 39.42 2.43 -14.94
CA LEU A 46 38.80 2.66 -13.62
C LEU A 46 37.64 3.67 -13.72
N LEU A 47 37.85 4.79 -14.42
CA LEU A 47 36.80 5.77 -14.69
C LEU A 47 35.68 5.17 -15.54
N GLY A 48 36.02 4.32 -16.52
CA GLY A 48 35.05 3.56 -17.31
C GLY A 48 34.12 2.70 -16.45
N ILE A 49 34.67 1.94 -15.49
CA ILE A 49 33.88 1.15 -14.54
C ILE A 49 33.00 2.06 -13.67
N ALA A 50 33.55 3.16 -13.16
CA ALA A 50 32.79 4.10 -12.34
C ALA A 50 31.59 4.69 -13.10
N ILE A 51 31.79 5.11 -14.35
CA ILE A 51 30.74 5.62 -15.23
C ILE A 51 29.71 4.52 -15.52
N ALA A 52 30.14 3.29 -15.80
CA ALA A 52 29.22 2.18 -16.07
C ALA A 52 28.28 1.92 -14.88
N LEU A 53 28.80 1.95 -13.65
CA LEU A 53 28.00 1.82 -12.43
C LEU A 53 26.98 2.96 -12.28
N VAL A 54 27.38 4.20 -12.58
CA VAL A 54 26.46 5.35 -12.57
C VAL A 54 25.35 5.16 -13.59
N ILE A 55 25.66 4.77 -14.83
CA ILE A 55 24.67 4.54 -15.89
C ILE A 55 23.69 3.44 -15.48
N ILE A 56 24.19 2.32 -14.95
CA ILE A 56 23.35 1.21 -14.47
C ILE A 56 22.40 1.69 -13.36
N TYR A 57 22.94 2.44 -12.38
CA TYR A 57 22.14 2.98 -11.28
C TYR A 57 21.05 3.95 -11.79
N THR A 58 21.41 4.88 -12.66
CA THR A 58 20.46 5.83 -13.25
C THR A 58 19.39 5.11 -14.08
N GLY A 59 19.77 4.11 -14.88
CA GLY A 59 18.82 3.30 -15.65
C GLY A 59 17.84 2.53 -14.75
N TYR A 60 18.34 1.93 -13.66
CA TYR A 60 17.50 1.28 -12.66
C TYR A 60 16.54 2.26 -11.99
N ASP A 61 17.03 3.43 -11.58
CA ASP A 61 16.24 4.46 -10.92
C ASP A 61 15.12 4.98 -11.83
N ILE A 62 15.42 5.31 -13.09
CA ILE A 62 14.42 5.72 -14.08
C ILE A 62 13.39 4.61 -14.31
N GLY A 63 13.85 3.37 -14.49
CA GLY A 63 12.97 2.22 -14.72
C GLY A 63 12.02 1.98 -13.55
N ARG A 64 12.53 2.08 -12.31
CA ARG A 64 11.72 1.97 -11.09
C ARG A 64 10.68 3.08 -11.02
N HIS A 65 11.07 4.34 -11.18
CA HIS A 65 10.13 5.47 -11.12
C HIS A 65 9.05 5.40 -12.20
N ALA A 66 9.40 4.94 -13.40
CA ALA A 66 8.43 4.69 -14.45
C ALA A 66 7.45 3.55 -14.05
N GLY A 67 7.97 2.45 -13.51
CA GLY A 67 7.15 1.35 -13.00
C GLY A 67 6.19 1.78 -11.89
N ASP A 68 6.69 2.52 -10.90
CA ASP A 68 5.89 3.03 -9.78
C ASP A 68 4.72 3.91 -10.29
N ARG A 69 4.99 4.85 -11.20
CA ARG A 69 3.94 5.70 -11.80
C ARG A 69 2.87 4.93 -12.57
N LEU A 70 3.24 3.84 -13.24
CA LEU A 70 2.30 3.00 -14.00
C LEU A 70 1.48 2.09 -13.08
N LEU A 71 2.13 1.48 -12.08
CA LEU A 71 1.50 0.56 -11.13
C LEU A 71 0.59 1.27 -10.13
N GLY A 72 0.84 2.55 -9.88
CA GLY A 72 0.06 3.38 -8.98
C GLY A 72 0.87 3.81 -7.77
N ILE A 73 0.81 5.10 -7.46
CA ILE A 73 1.47 5.73 -6.32
C ILE A 73 0.47 6.49 -5.47
N LYS A 74 0.83 6.72 -4.21
CA LYS A 74 0.03 7.53 -3.29
C LYS A 74 0.53 8.96 -3.25
N PHE A 75 -0.38 9.90 -3.41
CA PHE A 75 -0.15 11.33 -3.23
C PHE A 75 -1.00 11.82 -2.05
N PRO A 76 -0.43 11.98 -0.83
CA PRO A 76 -1.23 12.24 0.38
C PRO A 76 -2.11 13.49 0.32
N GLU A 77 -1.70 14.50 -0.44
CA GLU A 77 -2.50 15.73 -0.64
C GLU A 77 -3.68 15.48 -1.60
N ASP A 78 -3.44 14.80 -2.73
CA ASP A 78 -4.48 14.47 -3.69
C ASP A 78 -5.45 13.40 -3.14
N GLU A 79 -4.94 12.44 -2.36
CA GLU A 79 -5.73 11.42 -1.67
C GLU A 79 -6.74 12.08 -0.73
N LYS A 80 -6.30 13.01 0.13
CA LYS A 80 -7.19 13.76 1.02
C LYS A 80 -8.23 14.56 0.25
N ARG A 81 -7.83 15.20 -0.85
CA ARG A 81 -8.76 15.98 -1.67
C ARG A 81 -9.80 15.10 -2.35
N LEU A 82 -9.40 13.94 -2.87
CA LEU A 82 -10.31 12.94 -3.42
C LEU A 82 -11.28 12.45 -2.34
N GLU A 83 -10.78 12.10 -1.16
CA GLU A 83 -11.61 11.70 -0.03
C GLU A 83 -12.65 12.75 0.33
N GLU A 84 -12.28 14.03 0.39
CA GLU A 84 -13.21 15.13 0.67
C GLU A 84 -14.29 15.26 -0.41
N ILE A 85 -13.94 15.12 -1.69
CA ILE A 85 -14.90 15.17 -2.80
C ILE A 85 -15.91 14.02 -2.67
N VAL A 86 -15.40 12.81 -2.43
CA VAL A 86 -16.18 11.57 -2.43
C VAL A 86 -17.06 11.45 -1.18
N LYS A 87 -16.55 11.81 0.01
CA LYS A 87 -17.30 11.79 1.28
C LYS A 87 -18.53 12.70 1.28
N ASN A 88 -18.54 13.74 0.46
CA ASN A 88 -19.67 14.67 0.34
C ASN A 88 -20.77 14.19 -0.63
N ILE A 89 -20.68 12.96 -1.15
CA ILE A 89 -21.67 12.39 -2.06
C ILE A 89 -22.60 11.48 -1.25
N GLU A 90 -23.88 11.82 -1.24
CA GLU A 90 -24.92 11.00 -0.62
C GLU A 90 -24.93 9.57 -1.22
N GLY A 91 -25.03 8.57 -0.35
CA GLY A 91 -24.96 7.14 -0.70
C GLY A 91 -23.57 6.53 -0.52
N VAL A 92 -22.51 7.35 -0.51
CA VAL A 92 -21.14 6.87 -0.25
C VAL A 92 -20.94 6.65 1.25
N LYS A 93 -20.37 5.51 1.62
CA LYS A 93 -20.11 5.12 3.01
C LYS A 93 -18.65 5.15 3.40
N GLY A 94 -17.75 5.17 2.42
CA GLY A 94 -16.31 5.16 2.58
C GLY A 94 -15.60 5.13 1.23
N VAL A 95 -14.30 5.40 1.27
CA VAL A 95 -13.40 5.27 0.13
C VAL A 95 -12.05 4.80 0.64
N HIS A 96 -11.44 3.84 -0.05
CA HIS A 96 -10.14 3.31 0.32
C HIS A 96 -9.40 2.80 -0.93
N GLY A 97 -8.15 2.34 -0.76
CA GLY A 97 -7.38 1.76 -1.85
C GLY A 97 -7.03 2.76 -2.97
N ILE A 98 -6.93 4.05 -2.64
CA ILE A 98 -6.68 5.11 -3.62
C ILE A 98 -5.27 4.98 -4.20
N LEU A 99 -5.18 4.83 -5.52
CA LEU A 99 -3.95 4.79 -6.28
C LEU A 99 -4.02 5.75 -7.47
N PHE A 100 -2.96 6.53 -7.64
CA PHE A 100 -2.82 7.46 -8.75
C PHE A 100 -1.83 6.91 -9.76
N HIS A 101 -2.25 6.83 -11.02
CA HIS A 101 -1.46 6.35 -12.14
C HIS A 101 -1.19 7.51 -13.09
N ASP A 102 0.05 7.58 -13.58
CA ASP A 102 0.49 8.60 -14.53
C ASP A 102 0.95 7.93 -15.83
N TYR A 103 0.15 8.11 -16.88
CA TYR A 103 0.44 7.62 -18.24
C TYR A 103 0.93 8.75 -19.16
N GLY A 104 1.42 9.86 -18.59
CA GLY A 104 1.92 11.02 -19.30
C GLY A 104 0.81 12.02 -19.62
N THR A 105 0.09 11.82 -20.72
CA THR A 105 -0.99 12.75 -21.15
C THR A 105 -2.26 12.59 -20.34
N GLU A 106 -2.49 11.38 -19.84
CA GLU A 106 -3.68 11.02 -19.07
C GLU A 106 -3.23 10.58 -17.67
N LYS A 107 -3.90 11.11 -16.66
CA LYS A 107 -3.72 10.69 -15.28
C LYS A 107 -4.97 9.97 -14.84
N VAL A 108 -4.80 8.81 -14.22
CA VAL A 108 -5.90 7.95 -13.77
C VAL A 108 -5.86 7.84 -12.26
N VAL A 109 -7.02 7.83 -11.62
CA VAL A 109 -7.14 7.51 -10.20
C VAL A 109 -8.05 6.30 -10.04
N SER A 110 -7.53 5.23 -9.44
CA SER A 110 -8.30 4.03 -9.11
C SER A 110 -8.57 3.99 -7.62
N PHE A 111 -9.78 3.60 -7.23
CA PHE A 111 -10.16 3.50 -5.81
C PHE A 111 -11.40 2.62 -5.61
N HIS A 112 -11.58 2.20 -4.37
CA HIS A 112 -12.74 1.43 -3.93
C HIS A 112 -13.73 2.36 -3.24
N LEU A 113 -14.99 2.28 -3.65
CA LEU A 113 -16.11 3.04 -3.11
C LEU A 113 -16.98 2.12 -2.27
N GLU A 114 -17.08 2.40 -0.98
CA GLU A 114 -17.93 1.64 -0.07
C GLU A 114 -19.37 2.16 -0.12
N VAL A 115 -20.33 1.25 -0.26
CA VAL A 115 -21.78 1.55 -0.34
C VAL A 115 -22.60 0.69 0.62
N GLU A 116 -23.91 0.93 0.75
CA GLU A 116 -24.75 0.05 1.57
C GLU A 116 -24.85 -1.37 0.98
N LYS A 117 -24.99 -2.37 1.86
CA LYS A 117 -24.99 -3.80 1.47
C LYS A 117 -26.19 -4.20 0.62
N ASP A 118 -27.32 -3.53 0.81
CA ASP A 118 -28.59 -3.77 0.14
C ASP A 118 -28.83 -2.86 -1.07
N LEU A 119 -27.83 -2.04 -1.43
CA LEU A 119 -27.90 -1.16 -2.60
C LEU A 119 -28.02 -2.01 -3.87
N THR A 120 -29.01 -1.71 -4.72
CA THR A 120 -29.17 -2.44 -5.99
C THR A 120 -28.04 -2.10 -6.95
N VAL A 121 -27.77 -3.00 -7.91
CA VAL A 121 -26.72 -2.76 -8.94
C VAL A 121 -26.99 -1.49 -9.74
N GLU A 122 -28.26 -1.17 -10.01
CA GLU A 122 -28.62 0.05 -10.74
C GLU A 122 -28.33 1.32 -9.91
N GLU A 123 -28.66 1.32 -8.63
CA GLU A 123 -28.37 2.43 -7.72
C GLU A 123 -26.86 2.59 -7.51
N ALA A 124 -26.14 1.48 -7.38
CA ALA A 124 -24.69 1.45 -7.29
C ALA A 124 -24.04 2.05 -8.54
N HIS A 125 -24.50 1.67 -9.73
CA HIS A 125 -23.99 2.21 -10.99
C HIS A 125 -24.24 3.73 -11.10
N LYS A 126 -25.46 4.20 -10.78
CA LYS A 126 -25.78 5.64 -10.76
C LYS A 126 -24.92 6.41 -9.75
N LEU A 127 -24.64 5.82 -8.60
CA LEU A 127 -23.76 6.41 -7.60
C LEU A 127 -22.32 6.50 -8.11
N ALA A 128 -21.81 5.45 -8.75
CA ALA A 128 -20.49 5.46 -9.37
C ALA A 128 -20.40 6.52 -10.48
N ASP A 129 -21.38 6.63 -11.38
CA ASP A 129 -21.41 7.68 -12.42
C ASP A 129 -21.30 9.09 -11.81
N LYS A 130 -22.06 9.35 -10.74
CA LYS A 130 -22.04 10.63 -10.01
C LYS A 130 -20.69 10.89 -9.34
N VAL A 131 -20.06 9.86 -8.80
CA VAL A 131 -18.71 9.93 -8.23
C VAL A 131 -17.70 10.23 -9.32
N GLU A 132 -17.74 9.50 -10.43
CA GLU A 132 -16.84 9.68 -11.57
C GLU A 132 -16.93 11.09 -12.14
N GLU A 133 -18.14 11.63 -12.33
CA GLU A 133 -18.33 13.00 -12.82
C GLU A 133 -17.67 14.04 -11.90
N LYS A 134 -17.85 13.90 -10.59
CA LYS A 134 -17.21 14.81 -9.62
C LYS A 134 -15.69 14.68 -9.60
N VAL A 135 -15.16 13.46 -9.75
CA VAL A 135 -13.71 13.21 -9.75
C VAL A 135 -13.05 13.65 -11.06
N ARG A 136 -13.74 13.59 -12.21
CA ARG A 136 -13.21 14.12 -13.49
C ARG A 136 -12.85 15.61 -13.40
N ASN A 137 -13.57 16.39 -12.59
CA ASN A 137 -13.25 17.80 -12.32
C ASN A 137 -11.95 18.00 -11.52
N PHE A 138 -11.36 16.92 -10.99
CA PHE A 138 -10.09 16.90 -10.27
C PHE A 138 -8.88 16.63 -11.19
N SER A 139 -9.04 16.66 -12.51
CA SER A 139 -7.98 16.42 -13.52
C SER A 139 -7.41 14.99 -13.55
N TYR A 140 -8.21 14.02 -13.09
CA TYR A 140 -7.92 12.59 -13.20
C TYR A 140 -9.10 11.87 -13.87
N ILE A 141 -8.80 10.84 -14.64
CA ILE A 141 -9.80 9.86 -15.09
C ILE A 141 -10.05 8.89 -13.93
N PRO A 142 -11.27 8.80 -13.38
CA PRO A 142 -11.58 7.87 -12.31
C PRO A 142 -11.81 6.45 -12.83
N VAL A 143 -11.38 5.46 -12.06
CA VAL A 143 -11.77 4.05 -12.20
C VAL A 143 -12.28 3.59 -10.84
N VAL A 144 -13.59 3.34 -10.74
CA VAL A 144 -14.26 3.08 -9.47
C VAL A 144 -14.62 1.60 -9.34
N HIS A 145 -14.14 0.95 -8.30
CA HIS A 145 -14.63 -0.36 -7.89
C HIS A 145 -15.64 -0.17 -6.75
N ILE A 146 -16.83 -0.76 -6.87
CA ILE A 146 -17.88 -0.63 -5.84
C ILE A 146 -17.80 -1.84 -4.92
N GLU A 147 -17.74 -1.59 -3.61
CA GLU A 147 -17.71 -2.62 -2.59
C GLU A 147 -18.78 -2.33 -1.53
N PRO A 148 -19.45 -3.36 -0.98
CA PRO A 148 -20.32 -3.16 0.15
C PRO A 148 -19.48 -2.71 1.35
N LYS A 149 -19.95 -1.71 2.11
CA LYS A 149 -19.35 -1.35 3.38
C LYS A 149 -19.45 -2.55 4.30
N GLU A 150 -18.30 -3.06 4.71
CA GLU A 150 -18.25 -4.00 5.81
C GLU A 150 -18.61 -3.26 7.09
N GLY A 151 -19.81 -3.53 7.60
CA GLY A 151 -20.21 -3.02 8.89
C GLY A 151 -19.25 -3.53 9.95
N LYS A 152 -18.48 -2.63 10.57
CA LYS A 152 -17.90 -2.89 11.89
C LYS A 152 -19.05 -3.20 12.82
N ASN A 153 -19.21 -4.46 13.16
CA ASN A 153 -20.18 -4.83 14.16
C ASN A 153 -19.51 -4.60 15.51
N GLU A 154 -19.58 -3.36 16.00
CA GLU A 154 -18.92 -2.95 17.25
C GLU A 154 -19.31 -3.85 18.42
N GLU A 155 -20.52 -4.43 18.42
CA GLU A 155 -20.94 -5.41 19.42
C GLU A 155 -20.11 -6.69 19.33
N VAL A 156 -19.92 -7.23 18.11
CA VAL A 156 -19.09 -8.41 17.88
C VAL A 156 -17.63 -8.11 18.17
N GLU A 157 -17.08 -6.99 17.69
CA GLU A 157 -15.70 -6.58 18.00
C GLU A 157 -15.47 -6.50 19.52
N ARG A 158 -16.35 -5.81 20.26
CA ARG A 158 -16.26 -5.73 21.73
C ARG A 158 -16.31 -7.10 22.40
N VAL A 159 -17.16 -8.00 21.91
CA VAL A 159 -17.25 -9.36 22.46
C VAL A 159 -15.96 -10.15 22.15
N ILE A 160 -15.44 -10.08 20.93
CA ILE A 160 -14.17 -10.73 20.56
C ILE A 160 -13.01 -10.18 21.39
N GLU A 161 -12.90 -8.85 21.54
CA GLU A 161 -11.91 -8.21 22.40
C GLU A 161 -12.00 -8.74 23.84
N SER A 162 -13.19 -8.82 24.42
CA SER A 162 -13.38 -9.34 25.78
C SER A 162 -13.03 -10.82 25.95
N ILE A 163 -13.15 -11.63 24.88
CA ILE A 163 -12.75 -13.03 24.86
C ILE A 163 -11.22 -13.13 24.77
N LEU A 164 -10.61 -12.33 23.90
CA LEU A 164 -9.17 -12.32 23.67
C LEU A 164 -8.38 -11.74 24.84
N GLU A 165 -8.93 -10.78 25.59
CA GLU A 165 -8.30 -10.24 26.82
C GLU A 165 -8.02 -11.33 27.86
N LYS A 166 -8.79 -12.42 27.86
CA LYS A 166 -8.59 -13.55 28.76
C LYS A 166 -7.47 -14.49 28.30
N ASN A 167 -7.12 -14.45 27.02
CA ASN A 167 -6.15 -15.35 26.40
C ASN A 167 -4.84 -14.62 26.07
N LYS A 168 -3.88 -14.69 27.01
CA LYS A 168 -2.58 -14.00 26.92
C LYS A 168 -1.67 -14.49 25.79
N ASP A 169 -2.00 -15.62 25.16
CA ASP A 169 -1.22 -16.21 24.08
C ASP A 169 -1.57 -15.59 22.71
N VAL A 170 -2.69 -14.88 22.60
CA VAL A 170 -3.06 -14.10 21.42
C VAL A 170 -2.56 -12.66 21.59
N ILE A 171 -1.79 -12.18 20.61
CA ILE A 171 -1.18 -10.85 20.63
C ILE A 171 -2.18 -9.79 20.18
N SER A 172 -2.86 -10.06 19.07
CA SER A 172 -3.87 -9.19 18.47
C SER A 172 -4.71 -9.97 17.46
N PHE A 173 -5.73 -9.34 16.90
CA PHE A 173 -6.50 -9.89 15.78
C PHE A 173 -6.69 -8.82 14.68
N HIS A 174 -6.95 -9.27 13.46
CA HIS A 174 -7.33 -8.41 12.34
C HIS A 174 -8.20 -9.17 11.35
N ASP A 175 -8.66 -8.48 10.30
CA ASP A 175 -9.46 -9.05 9.22
C ASP A 175 -10.74 -9.74 9.73
N LEU A 176 -11.47 -9.05 10.63
CA LEU A 176 -12.71 -9.57 11.22
C LEU A 176 -13.88 -9.39 10.24
N HIS A 177 -14.36 -10.51 9.71
CA HIS A 177 -15.46 -10.58 8.76
C HIS A 177 -16.65 -11.33 9.34
N ILE A 178 -17.86 -10.81 9.13
CA ILE A 178 -19.10 -11.51 9.48
C ILE A 178 -19.85 -11.88 8.21
N LEU A 179 -19.90 -13.17 7.93
CA LEU A 179 -20.62 -13.77 6.83
C LEU A 179 -22.01 -14.21 7.30
N THR A 180 -23.05 -13.85 6.55
CA THR A 180 -24.41 -14.33 6.78
C THR A 180 -24.67 -15.49 5.82
N LEU A 181 -24.83 -16.69 6.37
CA LEU A 181 -25.05 -17.94 5.65
C LEU A 181 -26.50 -18.42 5.85
N ALA A 182 -26.94 -19.37 5.02
CA ALA A 182 -28.28 -19.95 5.13
C ALA A 182 -28.56 -20.61 6.50
N ASP A 183 -27.51 -21.04 7.21
CA ASP A 183 -27.60 -21.75 8.49
C ASP A 183 -27.10 -20.94 9.70
N GLY A 184 -26.94 -19.63 9.55
CA GLY A 184 -26.56 -18.72 10.63
C GLY A 184 -25.47 -17.73 10.21
N LYS A 185 -24.85 -17.08 11.18
CA LYS A 185 -23.72 -16.18 10.94
C LYS A 185 -22.40 -16.90 11.25
N GLU A 186 -21.38 -16.65 10.43
CA GLU A 186 -20.01 -17.12 10.63
C GLU A 186 -19.08 -15.92 10.73
N ILE A 187 -18.19 -15.94 11.73
CA ILE A 187 -17.11 -14.99 11.88
C ILE A 187 -15.84 -15.61 11.29
N LYS A 188 -15.19 -14.87 10.40
CA LYS A 188 -13.81 -15.13 9.96
C LYS A 188 -12.89 -14.09 10.56
N MET A 189 -11.76 -14.51 11.11
CA MET A 189 -10.76 -13.58 11.65
C MET A 189 -9.36 -14.18 11.60
N HIS A 190 -8.35 -13.32 11.62
CA HIS A 190 -6.95 -13.68 11.76
C HIS A 190 -6.49 -13.35 13.17
N LEU A 191 -5.92 -14.33 13.88
CA LEU A 191 -5.30 -14.15 15.19
C LEU A 191 -3.79 -14.12 15.05
N VAL A 192 -3.17 -13.07 15.59
CA VAL A 192 -1.73 -12.90 15.63
C VAL A 192 -1.18 -13.59 16.87
N VAL A 193 -0.26 -14.53 16.67
CA VAL A 193 0.35 -15.33 17.74
C VAL A 193 1.88 -15.31 17.68
N ASP A 194 2.55 -15.80 18.73
CA ASP A 194 4.00 -15.96 18.72
C ASP A 194 4.44 -16.92 17.60
N LYS A 195 5.45 -16.52 16.83
CA LYS A 195 5.99 -17.30 15.71
C LYS A 195 6.57 -18.66 16.14
N LYS A 196 6.88 -18.85 17.43
CA LYS A 196 7.39 -20.11 18.01
C LYS A 196 6.28 -20.98 18.61
N MET A 197 5.02 -20.55 18.56
CA MET A 197 3.89 -21.32 19.08
C MET A 197 3.75 -22.65 18.30
N SER A 198 3.50 -23.74 19.02
CA SER A 198 3.25 -25.03 18.39
C SER A 198 1.87 -25.07 17.74
N VAL A 199 1.73 -25.89 16.69
CA VAL A 199 0.44 -26.13 16.03
C VAL A 199 -0.60 -26.70 17.00
N GLU A 200 -0.17 -27.57 17.91
CA GLU A 200 -1.01 -28.12 18.98
C GLU A 200 -1.58 -27.00 19.87
N LYS A 201 -0.74 -26.06 20.31
CA LYS A 201 -1.18 -24.93 21.13
C LYS A 201 -2.14 -24.00 20.37
N THR A 202 -1.90 -23.76 19.08
CA THR A 202 -2.86 -22.99 18.26
C THR A 202 -4.21 -23.69 18.13
N HIS A 203 -4.24 -25.02 18.10
CA HIS A 203 -5.48 -25.79 18.06
C HIS A 203 -6.25 -25.73 19.39
N GLU A 204 -5.56 -25.76 20.52
CA GLU A 204 -6.17 -25.57 21.85
C GLU A 204 -6.83 -24.19 21.96
N ILE A 205 -6.10 -23.13 21.58
CA ILE A 205 -6.61 -21.75 21.55
C ILE A 205 -7.81 -21.63 20.61
N TRP A 206 -7.74 -22.27 19.44
CA TRP A 206 -8.83 -22.27 18.47
C TRP A 206 -10.13 -22.85 19.05
N GLU A 207 -10.06 -24.03 19.68
CA GLU A 207 -11.23 -24.68 20.27
C GLU A 207 -11.81 -23.87 21.44
N GLU A 208 -10.95 -23.27 22.27
CA GLU A 208 -11.38 -22.39 23.35
C GLU A 208 -12.15 -21.18 22.82
N ILE A 209 -11.54 -20.41 21.91
CA ILE A 209 -12.15 -19.20 21.35
C ILE A 209 -13.44 -19.54 20.60
N LYS A 210 -13.43 -20.61 19.80
CA LYS A 210 -14.62 -21.07 19.07
C LYS A 210 -15.78 -21.39 20.02
N LYS A 211 -15.50 -22.02 21.16
CA LYS A 211 -16.51 -22.32 22.18
C LYS A 211 -17.04 -21.04 22.85
N GLU A 212 -16.17 -20.09 23.18
CA GLU A 212 -16.59 -18.81 23.78
C GLU A 212 -17.43 -17.97 22.82
N VAL A 213 -17.01 -17.85 21.56
CA VAL A 213 -17.75 -17.12 20.52
C VAL A 213 -19.11 -17.76 20.27
N LYS A 214 -19.17 -19.09 20.16
CA LYS A 214 -20.45 -19.81 20.01
C LYS A 214 -21.38 -19.59 21.20
N LYS A 215 -20.83 -19.48 22.42
CA LYS A 215 -21.62 -19.24 23.64
C LYS A 215 -22.16 -17.80 23.71
N SER A 216 -21.34 -16.83 23.35
CA SER A 216 -21.67 -15.40 23.51
C SER A 216 -22.51 -14.84 22.36
N LEU A 217 -22.23 -15.26 21.12
CA LEU A 217 -22.84 -14.69 19.91
C LEU A 217 -23.71 -15.70 19.14
N ASN A 218 -23.62 -17.00 19.45
CA ASN A 218 -24.23 -18.08 18.68
C ASN A 218 -23.80 -18.08 17.19
N TYR A 219 -22.59 -17.60 16.89
CA TYR A 219 -22.02 -17.58 15.54
C TYR A 219 -21.04 -18.74 15.38
N LYS A 220 -20.88 -19.24 14.15
CA LYS A 220 -19.76 -20.11 13.80
C LYS A 220 -18.49 -19.28 13.73
N THR A 221 -17.34 -19.93 13.89
CA THR A 221 -16.04 -19.24 13.89
C THR A 221 -15.05 -20.01 13.04
N SER A 222 -14.41 -19.32 12.10
CA SER A 222 -13.28 -19.79 11.33
C SER A 222 -12.12 -18.84 11.62
N ILE A 223 -10.99 -19.40 12.06
CA ILE A 223 -9.86 -18.63 12.56
C ILE A 223 -8.62 -19.05 11.78
N HIS A 224 -7.93 -18.06 11.22
CA HIS A 224 -6.60 -18.23 10.66
C HIS A 224 -5.56 -17.72 11.67
N PHE A 225 -4.42 -18.39 11.78
CA PHE A 225 -3.35 -17.98 12.70
C PHE A 225 -2.19 -17.39 11.91
N ASP A 226 -1.88 -16.13 12.19
CA ASP A 226 -0.79 -15.41 11.56
C ASP A 226 0.39 -15.26 12.54
N PRO A 227 1.61 -15.62 12.15
CA PRO A 227 2.78 -15.42 13.00
C PRO A 227 3.10 -13.92 13.09
N CYS A 228 3.41 -13.43 14.30
CA CYS A 228 3.78 -12.04 14.51
C CYS A 228 4.99 -11.59 13.64
N GLY A 229 4.82 -10.46 12.94
CA GLY A 229 5.80 -9.90 12.01
C GLY A 229 6.81 -8.87 12.59
N GLY A 230 6.57 -8.30 13.79
CA GLY A 230 7.51 -7.35 14.43
C GLY A 230 6.94 -6.40 15.50
N ASN A 231 7.83 -5.86 16.34
CA ASN A 231 7.64 -4.98 17.54
C ASN A 231 6.40 -5.30 18.40
N CYS A 232 6.33 -6.53 18.91
CA CYS A 232 5.33 -6.95 19.89
C CYS A 232 5.79 -6.65 21.34
N VAL A 233 4.89 -6.12 22.17
CA VAL A 233 5.15 -5.81 23.60
C VAL A 233 5.13 -7.06 24.49
N VAL A 234 4.46 -8.13 24.04
CA VAL A 234 4.32 -9.42 24.74
C VAL A 234 5.51 -10.35 24.48
N CYS A 235 6.16 -10.19 23.32
CA CYS A 235 7.32 -10.99 22.96
C CYS A 235 8.60 -10.29 23.44
N SER A 236 9.34 -10.89 24.38
CA SER A 236 10.66 -10.39 24.84
C SER A 236 11.77 -10.47 23.79
N ILE A 237 11.41 -10.68 22.51
CA ILE A 237 12.33 -10.88 21.40
C ILE A 237 12.35 -9.60 20.57
N LYS A 238 13.53 -8.99 20.39
CA LYS A 238 13.74 -7.96 19.37
C LYS A 238 13.53 -8.59 18.00
N CYS A 239 12.32 -8.45 17.46
CA CYS A 239 12.03 -8.79 16.07
C CYS A 239 12.78 -7.80 15.18
N SER A 240 13.90 -8.22 14.61
CA SER A 240 14.59 -7.53 13.52
C SER A 240 13.73 -7.64 12.25
N ALA A 241 12.68 -6.84 12.16
CA ALA A 241 11.90 -6.71 10.94
C ALA A 241 12.71 -5.89 9.92
N ARG A 242 13.42 -6.57 9.01
CA ARG A 242 13.63 -6.14 7.61
C ARG A 242 13.88 -7.37 6.73
N GLY A 243 12.80 -7.99 6.24
CA GLY A 243 12.71 -8.35 4.82
C GLY A 243 11.69 -7.37 4.25
N LYS A 244 12.08 -6.38 3.44
CA LYS A 244 12.27 -6.51 1.99
C LYS A 244 11.15 -7.29 1.34
#